data_AF-A0A6C0E662-F1
#
_entry.id   AF-A0A6C0E662-F1
#
_cell.length_a   1.000
_cell.length_b   1.000
_cell.length_c   1.000
_cell.angle_alpha   90.00
_cell.angle_beta   90.00
_cell.angle_gamma   90.00
#
_symmetry.space_group_name_H-M   'P 1'
#
loop_
_entity.id
_entity.type
_entity.pdbx_description
1 polymer ?
#
loop_
_entity_poly.entity_id
_entity_poly.type
_entity_poly.pdbx_seq_one_letter_code
_entity_poly.pdbx_strand_id
1 'polypeptide(L)'
;MNYRVFIAGFVSIVWLIHVMGDIGIIGWVIGYITCLKLSAPSTGQPNFIEAWLRENHIIPQTFTTSLRLKLQFYKSSSHICIHIHHWIYLFILALSAYVNVHMQFLSAVAIGGSIQGLIYDDWYRVLWFE
;
A
#
# COMPACT_ATOMS: atom_id res chain seq x y z
N MET A 1 2.77 -19.81 2.10
CA MET A 1 3.20 -18.48 1.64
C MET A 1 2.84 -18.35 0.17
N ASN A 2 2.14 -17.29 -0.23
CA ASN A 2 1.64 -17.12 -1.60
C ASN A 2 2.84 -16.95 -2.55
N TYR A 3 3.02 -17.85 -3.52
CA TYR A 3 4.20 -17.90 -4.41
C TYR A 3 4.46 -16.57 -5.14
N ARG A 4 3.40 -15.80 -5.37
CA ARG A 4 3.42 -14.46 -5.98
C ARG A 4 4.24 -13.46 -5.16
N VAL A 5 4.06 -13.48 -3.84
CA VAL A 5 4.75 -12.59 -2.89
C VAL A 5 6.24 -12.95 -2.84
N PHE A 6 6.55 -14.25 -2.87
CA PHE A 6 7.93 -14.73 -2.91
C PHE A 6 8.64 -14.29 -4.19
N ILE A 7 8.03 -14.48 -5.36
CA ILE A 7 8.61 -14.10 -6.66
C ILE A 7 8.78 -12.58 -6.73
N ALA A 8 7.76 -11.80 -6.39
CA ALA A 8 7.83 -10.34 -6.42
C ALA A 8 8.87 -9.78 -5.43
N GLY A 9 8.90 -10.32 -4.21
CA GLY A 9 9.92 -9.99 -3.21
C GLY A 9 11.33 -10.30 -3.72
N PHE A 10 11.56 -11.50 -4.23
CA PHE A 10 12.85 -11.91 -4.77
C PHE A 10 13.31 -11.02 -5.93
N VAL A 11 12.45 -10.77 -6.92
CA VAL A 11 12.75 -9.90 -8.07
C VAL A 11 13.09 -8.49 -7.61
N SER A 12 12.34 -7.94 -6.65
CA SER A 12 12.59 -6.60 -6.12
C SER A 12 13.92 -6.50 -5.36
N ILE A 13 14.26 -7.50 -4.55
CA ILE A 13 15.53 -7.53 -3.80
C ILE A 13 16.72 -7.64 -4.77
N VAL A 14 16.63 -8.52 -5.77
CA VAL A 14 17.67 -8.67 -6.80
C VAL A 14 17.87 -7.36 -7.57
N TRP A 15 16.80 -6.68 -7.95
CA TRP A 15 16.85 -5.39 -8.62
C TRP A 15 17.47 -4.30 -7.73
N LEU A 16 17.08 -4.23 -6.45
CA LEU A 16 17.62 -3.26 -5.50
C LEU A 16 19.11 -3.45 -5.24
N ILE A 17 19.58 -4.69 -5.13
CA ILE A 17 21.01 -5.00 -5.01
C ILE A 17 21.78 -4.45 -6.22
N HIS A 18 21.24 -4.65 -7.43
CA HIS A 18 21.88 -4.21 -8.66
C HIS A 18 21.93 -2.68 -8.84
N VAL A 19 20.90 -1.98 -8.37
CA VAL A 19 20.69 -0.56 -8.69
C VAL A 19 21.05 0.39 -7.55
N MET A 20 20.89 -0.05 -6.30
CA MET A 20 20.86 0.85 -5.13
C MET A 20 21.78 0.41 -3.98
N GLY A 21 22.40 -0.76 -4.10
CA GLY A 21 23.25 -1.34 -3.06
C GLY A 21 22.53 -1.51 -1.71
N ASP A 22 23.29 -1.47 -0.62
CA ASP A 22 22.79 -1.80 0.72
C ASP A 22 21.71 -0.83 1.24
N ILE A 23 21.80 0.46 0.88
CA ILE A 23 20.82 1.49 1.28
C ILE A 23 19.44 1.19 0.68
N GLY A 24 19.39 0.66 -0.55
CA GLY A 24 18.15 0.24 -1.18
C GLY A 24 17.50 -0.94 -0.46
N ILE A 25 18.29 -1.93 -0.03
CA ILE A 25 17.77 -3.08 0.71
C ILE A 25 17.17 -2.64 2.05
N ILE A 26 17.87 -1.78 2.79
CA ILE A 26 17.39 -1.25 4.07
C ILE A 26 16.06 -0.50 3.88
N GLY A 27 15.99 0.39 2.89
CA GLY A 27 14.76 1.12 2.57
C GLY A 27 13.60 0.17 2.26
N TRP A 28 13.83 -0.84 1.42
CA TRP A 28 12.82 -1.83 1.07
C TRP A 28 12.31 -2.62 2.27
N VAL A 29 13.20 -3.11 3.13
CA VAL A 29 12.81 -3.84 4.35
C VAL A 29 11.96 -2.95 5.26
N ILE A 30 12.37 -1.69 5.45
CA ILE A 30 11.61 -0.72 6.24
C ILE A 30 10.22 -0.53 5.65
N GLY A 31 10.12 -0.29 4.34
CA GLY A 31 8.83 -0.11 3.65
C GLY A 31 7.92 -1.32 3.78
N TYR A 32 8.46 -2.53 3.53
CA TYR A 32 7.72 -3.77 3.59
C TYR A 32 7.19 -4.06 5.01
N ILE A 33 8.04 -3.96 6.04
CA ILE A 33 7.65 -4.19 7.44
C ILE A 33 6.64 -3.13 7.90
N THR A 34 6.85 -1.86 7.56
CA THR A 34 5.94 -0.77 7.91
C THR A 34 4.56 -1.03 7.33
N CYS A 35 4.45 -1.34 6.04
CA CYS A 35 3.17 -1.66 5.43
C CYS A 35 2.52 -2.91 6.02
N LEU A 36 3.28 -3.98 6.32
CA LEU A 36 2.71 -5.16 6.99
C LEU A 36 2.12 -4.86 8.37
N LYS A 37 2.71 -3.92 9.12
CA LYS A 37 2.30 -3.59 10.48
C LYS A 37 1.19 -2.55 10.52
N LEU A 38 1.16 -1.63 9.56
CA LEU A 38 0.23 -0.51 9.57
C LEU A 38 -1.00 -0.75 8.70
N SER A 39 -0.89 -1.52 7.61
CA SER A 39 -1.99 -1.72 6.65
C SER A 39 -3.06 -2.68 7.18
N ALA A 40 -4.28 -2.53 6.68
CA ALA A 40 -5.43 -3.35 7.04
C ALA A 40 -5.18 -4.83 6.67
N PRO A 41 -5.78 -5.81 7.37
CA PRO A 41 -5.63 -7.23 7.03
C PRO A 41 -6.40 -7.62 5.76
N SER A 42 -7.41 -6.86 5.36
CA SER A 42 -8.14 -7.04 4.10
C SER A 42 -8.64 -5.70 3.55
N THR A 43 -9.00 -5.67 2.28
CA THR A 43 -9.63 -4.49 1.68
C THR A 43 -10.94 -4.15 2.40
N GLY A 44 -11.22 -2.86 2.53
CA GLY A 44 -12.42 -2.40 3.21
C GLY A 44 -12.33 -2.36 4.74
N GLN A 45 -11.33 -3.00 5.36
CA GLN A 45 -11.11 -2.94 6.81
C GLN A 45 -10.26 -1.73 7.21
N PRO A 46 -10.37 -1.25 8.47
CA PRO A 46 -9.48 -0.22 8.99
C PRO A 46 -8.05 -0.73 9.05
N ASN A 47 -7.11 0.18 8.77
CA ASN A 47 -5.68 -0.07 8.97
C ASN A 47 -5.40 -0.35 10.46
N PHE A 48 -4.39 -1.16 10.79
CA PHE A 48 -4.04 -1.45 12.19
C PHE A 48 -3.71 -0.17 12.96
N ILE A 49 -3.04 0.79 12.30
CA ILE A 49 -2.78 2.11 12.91
C ILE A 49 -4.05 2.91 13.15
N GLU A 50 -5.04 2.80 12.25
CA GLU A 50 -6.33 3.47 12.40
C GLU A 50 -7.13 2.88 13.57
N ALA A 51 -7.10 1.55 13.72
CA ALA A 51 -7.68 0.86 14.88
C ALA A 51 -7.01 1.33 16.18
N TRP A 52 -5.67 1.30 16.24
CA TRP A 52 -4.91 1.74 17.41
C TRP A 52 -5.17 3.22 17.75
N LEU A 53 -5.16 4.12 16.77
CA LEU A 53 -5.44 5.55 16.99
C LEU A 53 -6.87 5.79 17.49
N ARG A 54 -7.84 4.99 17.04
CA ARG A 54 -9.24 5.04 17.51
C ARG A 54 -9.39 4.51 18.93
N GLU A 55 -8.74 3.39 19.24
CA GLU A 55 -8.71 2.79 20.59
C GLU A 55 -8.11 3.77 21.62
N ASN A 56 -7.12 4.57 21.20
CA ASN A 56 -6.48 5.58 22.05
C ASN A 56 -7.16 6.96 21.98
N HIS A 57 -8.32 7.08 21.33
CA HIS A 57 -9.09 8.33 21.18
C HIS A 57 -8.31 9.50 20.54
N ILE A 58 -7.29 9.21 19.74
CA ILE A 58 -6.47 10.22 19.05
C ILE A 58 -7.21 10.74 17.80
N ILE A 59 -8.00 9.89 17.14
CA ILE A 59 -8.82 10.22 15.98
C ILE A 59 -10.28 9.82 16.22
N PRO A 60 -11.26 10.49 15.59
CA PRO A 60 -12.66 10.09 15.69
C PRO A 60 -12.92 8.74 15.00
N GLN A 61 -13.93 8.01 15.46
CA GLN A 61 -14.35 6.71 14.91
C GLN A 61 -14.73 6.79 13.41
N THR A 62 -15.05 7.97 12.91
CA THR A 62 -15.41 8.23 11.52
C THR A 62 -14.22 8.52 10.61
N PHE A 63 -13.02 8.79 11.14
CA PHE A 63 -11.84 9.07 10.34
C PHE A 63 -11.32 7.79 9.70
N THR A 64 -11.10 7.80 8.39
CA THR A 64 -10.49 6.68 7.66
C THR A 64 -9.28 7.15 6.85
N THR A 65 -8.18 6.43 6.99
CA THR A 65 -6.96 6.61 6.18
C THR A 65 -7.08 5.96 4.81
N SER A 66 -8.13 5.17 4.60
CA SER A 66 -8.47 4.52 3.35
C SER A 66 -8.99 5.55 2.35
N LEU A 67 -8.34 5.68 1.19
CA LEU A 67 -8.86 6.48 0.09
C LEU A 67 -10.07 5.76 -0.50
N ARG A 68 -11.27 6.17 -0.09
CA ARG A 68 -12.55 5.67 -0.61
C ARG A 68 -13.37 6.83 -1.16
N LEU A 69 -13.75 6.73 -2.42
CA LEU A 69 -14.70 7.64 -3.05
C LEU A 69 -16.03 6.90 -3.19
N LYS A 70 -17.08 7.42 -2.54
CA LYS A 70 -18.45 6.93 -2.73
C LYS A 70 -19.16 7.84 -3.72
N LEU A 71 -19.44 7.31 -4.91
CA LEU A 71 -20.24 8.00 -5.94
C LEU A 71 -21.68 7.51 -5.84
N GLN A 72 -22.59 8.44 -5.53
CA GLN A 72 -24.03 8.20 -5.58
C GLN A 72 -24.59 8.74 -6.89
N PHE A 73 -25.19 7.88 -7.71
CA PHE A 73 -25.90 8.33 -8.89
C PHE A 73 -27.26 8.89 -8.49
N TYR A 74 -27.65 9.99 -9.10
CA TYR A 74 -28.92 10.67 -8.83
C TYR A 74 -30.09 9.69 -8.99
N LYS A 75 -30.86 9.47 -7.91
CA LYS A 75 -32.00 8.54 -7.77
C LYS A 75 -31.71 7.04 -7.75
N SER A 76 -30.44 6.60 -7.67
CA SER A 76 -30.12 5.18 -7.46
C SER A 76 -29.83 4.89 -5.99
N SER A 77 -30.29 3.73 -5.51
CA SER A 77 -29.88 3.14 -4.22
C SER A 77 -28.51 2.44 -4.30
N SER A 78 -27.93 2.32 -5.50
CA SER A 78 -26.61 1.73 -5.71
C SER A 78 -25.50 2.76 -5.51
N HIS A 79 -24.44 2.38 -4.81
CA HIS A 79 -23.27 3.21 -4.57
C HIS A 79 -22.06 2.60 -5.26
N ILE A 80 -21.31 3.39 -6.03
CA ILE A 80 -19.99 2.95 -6.47
C ILE A 80 -18.99 3.34 -5.38
N CYS A 81 -18.29 2.36 -4.83
CA CYS A 81 -17.16 2.59 -3.96
C CYS A 81 -15.87 2.39 -4.75
N ILE A 82 -15.17 3.48 -5.06
CA ILE A 82 -13.83 3.42 -5.60
C ILE A 82 -12.86 3.40 -4.43
N HIS A 83 -12.10 2.33 -4.28
CA HIS A 83 -11.07 2.23 -3.28
C HIS A 83 -9.70 2.11 -3.93
N ILE A 84 -8.85 3.09 -3.65
CA ILE A 84 -7.49 3.08 -4.15
C ILE A 84 -6.65 2.31 -3.13
N HIS A 85 -6.17 1.13 -3.53
CA HIS A 85 -5.27 0.34 -2.71
C HIS A 85 -3.96 1.09 -2.49
N HIS A 86 -3.42 1.03 -1.28
CA HIS A 86 -2.21 1.77 -0.94
C HIS A 86 -0.98 1.37 -1.73
N TRP A 87 -0.91 0.10 -2.17
CA TRP A 87 0.17 -0.34 -3.03
C TRP A 87 0.26 0.46 -4.33
N ILE A 88 -0.87 0.97 -4.85
CA ILE A 88 -0.92 1.73 -6.10
C ILE A 88 -0.23 3.08 -5.94
N TYR A 89 -0.58 3.86 -4.90
CA TYR A 89 0.08 5.15 -4.68
C TYR A 89 1.54 4.99 -4.25
N LEU A 90 1.88 3.92 -3.54
CA LEU A 90 3.27 3.59 -3.22
C LEU A 90 4.07 3.22 -4.48
N PHE A 91 3.45 2.52 -5.43
CA PHE A 91 4.08 2.24 -6.72
C PHE A 91 4.31 3.52 -7.54
N ILE A 92 3.33 4.43 -7.57
CA ILE A 92 3.49 5.75 -8.21
C ILE A 92 4.64 6.53 -7.54
N LEU A 93 4.66 6.58 -6.20
CA LEU A 93 5.72 7.22 -5.43
C LEU A 93 7.09 6.60 -5.75
N ALA A 94 7.18 5.27 -5.85
CA ALA A 94 8.39 4.56 -6.20
C ALA A 94 8.91 4.97 -7.59
N LEU A 95 8.03 5.02 -8.59
CA LEU A 95 8.36 5.46 -9.96
C LEU A 95 8.79 6.93 -9.98
N SER A 96 8.05 7.82 -9.33
CA SER A 96 8.37 9.25 -9.29
C SER A 96 9.69 9.52 -8.55
N ALA A 97 9.94 8.82 -7.45
CA ALA A 97 11.19 8.92 -6.70
C ALA A 97 12.38 8.32 -7.44
N TYR A 98 12.17 7.28 -8.28
CA TYR A 98 13.23 6.67 -9.08
C TYR A 98 13.83 7.63 -10.12
N VAL A 99 13.01 8.50 -10.72
CA VAL A 99 13.47 9.52 -11.69
C VAL A 99 14.41 10.54 -11.03
N ASN A 100 14.38 10.67 -9.70
CA ASN A 100 15.24 11.57 -8.95
C ASN A 100 16.32 10.79 -8.19
N VAL A 101 17.56 10.87 -8.66
CA VAL A 101 18.72 10.15 -8.09
C VAL A 101 18.91 10.41 -6.59
N HIS A 102 18.48 11.56 -6.07
CA HIS A 102 18.58 11.87 -4.63
C HIS A 102 17.53 11.17 -3.76
N MET A 103 16.51 10.54 -4.36
CA MET A 103 15.38 9.92 -3.66
C MET A 103 15.41 8.38 -3.72
N GLN A 104 16.58 7.80 -3.97
CA GLN A 104 16.78 6.36 -4.04
C GLN A 104 16.26 5.63 -2.79
N PHE A 105 16.59 6.11 -1.59
CA PHE A 105 16.08 5.50 -0.35
C PHE A 105 14.55 5.51 -0.28
N LEU A 106 13.92 6.64 -0.62
CA LEU A 106 12.46 6.77 -0.62
C LEU A 106 11.81 5.87 -1.67
N SER A 107 12.41 5.76 -2.85
CA SER A 107 11.96 4.84 -3.90
C SER A 107 12.00 3.39 -3.41
N ALA A 108 13.07 2.98 -2.73
CA ALA A 108 13.18 1.63 -2.18
C ALA A 108 12.14 1.34 -1.09
N VAL A 109 11.90 2.29 -0.17
CA VAL A 109 10.80 2.21 0.82
C VAL A 109 9.46 2.02 0.14
N ALA A 110 9.18 2.81 -0.89
CA ALA A 110 7.92 2.75 -1.63
C ALA A 110 7.75 1.41 -2.37
N ILE A 111 8.83 0.85 -2.95
CA ILE A 111 8.82 -0.49 -3.56
C ILE A 111 8.49 -1.56 -2.52
N GLY A 112 9.15 -1.53 -1.36
CA GLY A 112 8.89 -2.49 -0.28
C GLY A 112 7.44 -2.47 0.18
N GLY A 113 6.88 -1.27 0.37
CA GLY A 113 5.47 -1.11 0.73
C GLY A 113 4.50 -1.53 -0.38
N SER A 114 4.83 -1.31 -1.65
CA SER A 114 3.96 -1.69 -2.78
C SER A 114 3.81 -3.20 -2.97
N ILE A 115 4.86 -3.99 -2.67
CA ILE A 115 4.82 -5.46 -2.83
C ILE A 115 3.85 -6.11 -1.84
N GLN A 116 3.61 -5.46 -0.69
CA GLN A 116 2.58 -5.89 0.25
C GLN A 116 1.18 -5.95 -0.40
N GLY A 117 0.93 -5.13 -1.43
CA GLY A 117 -0.29 -5.18 -2.24
C GLY A 117 -0.59 -6.57 -2.82
N LEU A 118 0.46 -7.31 -3.21
CA LEU A 118 0.34 -8.65 -3.81
C LEU A 118 -0.01 -9.76 -2.80
N ILE A 119 -0.05 -9.42 -1.51
CA ILE A 119 -0.46 -10.34 -0.44
C ILE A 119 -1.99 -10.43 -0.35
N TYR A 120 -2.70 -9.35 -0.69
CA TYR A 120 -4.16 -9.31 -0.61
C TYR A 120 -4.81 -10.14 -1.71
N ASP A 121 -5.80 -10.96 -1.37
CA ASP A 121 -6.53 -11.76 -2.38
C ASP A 121 -7.31 -10.90 -3.36
N ASP A 122 -7.68 -9.69 -2.96
CA ASP A 122 -8.42 -8.71 -3.73
C ASP A 122 -7.55 -7.57 -4.28
N TRP A 123 -6.23 -7.75 -4.35
CA TRP A 123 -5.28 -6.76 -4.86
C TRP A 123 -5.65 -6.18 -6.24
N TYR A 124 -6.36 -6.97 -7.06
CA TYR A 124 -6.84 -6.63 -8.40
C TYR A 124 -8.14 -5.79 -8.40
N ARG A 125 -8.83 -5.69 -7.27
CA ARG A 125 -10.13 -5.00 -7.15
C ARG A 125 -9.95 -3.51 -6.86
N VAL A 126 -9.38 -2.79 -7.83
CA VAL A 126 -9.19 -1.33 -7.76
C VAL A 126 -10.52 -0.56 -7.84
N LEU A 127 -11.54 -1.19 -8.43
CA LEU A 127 -12.90 -0.66 -8.58
C LEU A 127 -13.89 -1.76 -8.21
N TRP A 128 -14.81 -1.49 -7.30
CA TRP A 128 -15.93 -2.40 -7.03
C TRP A 128 -17.26 -1.65 -6.84
N PHE A 129 -18.35 -2.38 -7.01
CA PHE A 129 -19.71 -1.90 -6.81
C PHE A 129 -20.20 -2.42 -5.45
N GLU A 130 -20.69 -1.52 -4.59
CA GLU A 130 -21.39 -1.89 -3.35
C GLU A 130 -22.91 -1.91 -3.56
#